data_AF-A0A1N6ILN5-F1
#
_entry.id   AF-A0A1N6ILN5-F1
#
_cell.length_a   1.000
_cell.length_b   1.000
_cell.length_c   1.000
_cell.angle_alpha   90.00
_cell.angle_beta   90.00
_cell.angle_gamma   90.00
#
_symmetry.space_group_name_H-M   'P 1'
#
loop_
_entity.id
_entity.type
_entity.pdbx_description
1 polymer ?
#
loop_
_entity_poly.entity_id
_entity_poly.type
_entity_poly.pdbx_seq_one_letter_code
_entity_poly.pdbx_strand_id
1 'polypeptide(L)'
;MGLFFAKLMWRILPVLSVLVVLVCSYLVWDVKFRHWRKSGHLKRVSLVALVSLVVCFSVLLLLGYSTQSKIPFGSKIADISAEQQAIKDHKLAIEAEKVATEEKDDQIKDQLEAALDVADSELGVVVIENKVSTIVTKEWFAENQQLSDQLSDDIAREDYTSRFEAIKYYFLR
;
A
#
# COMPACT_ATOMS: atom_id res chain seq x y z
N MET A 1 34.72 -8.04 5.42
CA MET A 1 35.30 -6.88 6.13
C MET A 1 36.02 -5.89 5.20
N GLY A 2 36.92 -6.32 4.29
CA GLY A 2 37.71 -5.38 3.46
C GLY A 2 36.89 -4.46 2.51
N LEU A 3 35.82 -4.97 1.91
CA LEU A 3 34.94 -4.21 1.01
C LEU A 3 34.17 -3.08 1.72
N PHE A 4 33.86 -3.25 3.01
CA PHE A 4 33.22 -2.20 3.82
C PHE A 4 34.19 -1.05 4.11
N PHE A 5 35.44 -1.37 4.46
CA PHE A 5 36.47 -0.36 4.70
C PHE A 5 36.81 0.43 3.43
N ALA A 6 36.88 -0.22 2.27
CA ALA A 6 37.12 0.47 0.99
C ALA A 6 36.01 1.50 0.66
N LYS A 7 34.75 1.13 0.90
CA LYS A 7 33.58 2.00 0.68
C LYS A 7 33.50 3.15 1.69
N LEU A 8 33.90 2.90 2.93
CA LEU A 8 33.97 3.91 4.00
C LEU A 8 35.11 4.90 3.74
N MET A 9 36.29 4.39 3.38
CA MET A 9 37.48 5.20 3.09
C MET A 9 37.23 6.15 1.91
N TRP A 10 36.54 5.70 0.85
CA TRP A 10 36.15 6.56 -0.28
C TRP A 10 35.19 7.71 0.09
N ARG A 11 34.37 7.54 1.13
CA ARG A 11 33.49 8.60 1.63
C ARG A 11 34.22 9.60 2.54
N ILE A 12 35.19 9.14 3.31
CA ILE A 12 35.90 9.96 4.31
C ILE A 12 37.09 10.70 3.66
N LEU A 13 37.72 10.13 2.63
CA LEU A 13 38.84 10.74 1.90
C LEU A 13 38.58 12.18 1.44
N PRO A 14 37.43 12.52 0.79
CA PRO A 14 37.16 13.91 0.39
C PRO A 14 36.93 14.85 1.58
N VAL A 15 36.43 14.34 2.71
CA VAL A 15 36.24 15.15 3.93
C VAL A 15 37.58 15.46 4.58
N LEU A 16 38.46 14.46 4.66
CA LEU A 16 39.84 14.60 5.16
C LEU A 16 40.67 15.55 4.29
N SER A 17 40.57 15.44 2.96
CA SER A 17 41.33 16.33 2.07
C SER A 17 40.89 17.79 2.21
N VAL A 18 39.59 18.06 2.33
CA VAL A 18 39.06 19.41 2.60
C VAL A 18 39.55 19.92 3.96
N LEU A 19 39.55 19.09 5.01
CA LEU A 19 40.06 19.44 6.33
C LEU A 19 41.55 19.83 6.29
N VAL A 20 42.38 19.05 5.60
CA VAL A 20 43.81 19.36 5.45
C VAL A 20 44.01 20.66 4.69
N VAL A 21 43.26 20.89 3.61
CA VAL A 21 43.32 22.15 2.85
C VAL A 21 42.90 23.34 3.72
N LEU A 22 41.87 23.19 4.56
CA LEU A 22 41.44 24.25 5.48
C LEU A 22 42.49 24.56 6.54
N VAL A 23 43.12 23.54 7.15
CA VAL A 23 44.16 23.72 8.16
C VAL A 23 45.42 24.36 7.55
N CYS A 24 45.87 23.89 6.39
CA CYS A 24 47.00 24.49 5.68
C CYS A 24 46.70 25.93 5.25
N SER A 25 45.49 26.20 4.75
CA SER A 25 45.06 27.55 4.37
C SER A 25 45.03 28.48 5.58
N TYR A 26 44.55 28.02 6.73
CA TYR A 26 44.56 28.78 7.98
C TYR A 26 45.97 29.11 8.46
N LEU A 27 46.90 28.15 8.43
CA LEU A 27 48.30 28.38 8.83
C LEU A 27 49.00 29.36 7.89
N VAL A 28 48.79 29.23 6.58
CA VAL A 28 49.32 30.17 5.59
C VAL A 28 48.71 31.56 5.79
N TRP A 29 47.42 31.63 6.09
CA TRP A 29 46.72 32.87 6.38
C TRP A 29 47.28 33.55 7.62
N ASP A 30 47.49 32.84 8.73
CA ASP A 30 48.02 33.42 9.96
C ASP A 30 49.43 33.99 9.77
N VAL A 31 50.33 33.25 9.12
CA VAL A 31 51.70 33.71 8.84
C VAL A 31 51.71 34.93 7.91
N LYS A 32 50.96 34.89 6.81
CA LYS A 32 50.89 36.02 5.87
C LYS A 32 50.14 37.21 6.42
N PHE A 33 49.09 37.01 7.21
CA PHE A 33 48.30 38.06 7.84
C PHE A 33 49.14 38.84 8.85
N ARG A 34 49.96 38.16 9.66
CA ARG A 34 50.93 38.84 10.54
C ARG A 34 51.96 39.65 9.76
N HIS A 35 52.41 39.14 8.61
CA HIS A 35 53.35 39.85 7.73
C HIS A 35 52.70 41.08 7.07
N TRP A 36 51.46 40.97 6.59
CA TRP A 36 50.72 42.06 5.95
C TRP A 36 50.28 43.13 6.94
N ARG A 37 50.00 42.77 8.19
CA ARG A 37 49.72 43.71 9.30
C ARG A 37 50.88 44.66 9.57
N LYS A 38 52.12 44.21 9.34
CA LYS A 38 53.32 45.06 9.47
C LYS A 38 53.60 45.90 8.22
N SER A 39 53.07 45.55 7.05
CA SER A 39 53.43 46.14 5.75
C SER A 39 52.43 47.17 5.21
N GLY A 40 51.29 47.42 5.88
CA GLY A 40 50.32 48.45 5.47
C GLY A 40 49.51 48.13 4.18
N HIS A 41 49.81 47.02 3.50
CA HIS A 41 49.16 46.57 2.26
C HIS A 41 47.84 45.79 2.44
N LEU A 42 47.29 45.73 3.66
CA LEU A 42 46.16 44.86 4.03
C LEU A 42 44.92 44.99 3.12
N LYS A 43 44.58 46.21 2.67
CA LYS A 43 43.37 46.46 1.87
C LYS A 43 43.38 45.76 0.52
N ARG A 44 44.52 45.78 -0.20
CA ARG A 44 44.60 45.18 -1.55
C ARG A 44 44.59 43.66 -1.48
N VAL A 45 45.27 43.09 -0.48
CA VAL A 45 45.39 41.64 -0.38
C VAL A 45 44.13 40.98 0.18
N SER A 46 43.44 41.66 1.11
CA SER A 46 42.14 41.22 1.60
C SER A 46 41.09 41.18 0.47
N LEU A 47 41.13 42.15 -0.45
CA LEU A 47 40.20 42.19 -1.58
C LEU A 47 40.48 41.07 -2.58
N VAL A 48 41.74 40.81 -2.91
CA VAL A 48 42.13 39.68 -3.79
C VAL A 48 41.75 38.33 -3.16
N ALA A 49 41.95 38.16 -1.85
CA ALA A 49 41.55 36.94 -1.15
C ALA A 49 40.03 36.73 -1.20
N LEU A 50 39.25 37.78 -0.94
CA LEU A 50 37.79 37.73 -0.95
C LEU A 50 37.25 37.41 -2.36
N VAL A 51 37.80 38.06 -3.40
CA VAL A 51 37.45 37.78 -4.79
C VAL A 51 37.81 36.34 -5.17
N SER A 52 38.98 35.84 -4.79
CA SER A 52 39.38 34.46 -5.07
C SER A 52 38.46 33.44 -4.39
N LEU A 53 37.98 33.73 -3.17
CA LEU A 53 37.07 32.88 -2.43
C LEU A 53 35.68 32.85 -3.07
N VAL A 54 35.16 34.01 -3.51
CA VAL A 54 33.88 34.09 -4.24
C VAL A 54 33.95 33.32 -5.55
N VAL A 55 35.05 33.43 -6.30
CA VAL A 55 35.25 32.69 -7.55
C VAL A 55 35.31 31.18 -7.30
N CYS A 56 36.06 30.73 -6.29
CA CYS A 56 36.08 29.31 -5.88
C CYS A 56 34.70 28.79 -5.48
N PHE A 57 33.94 29.57 -4.70
CA PHE A 57 32.59 29.18 -4.28
C PHE A 57 31.63 29.08 -5.46
N SER A 58 31.76 29.99 -6.44
CA SER A 58 30.98 29.98 -7.67
C SER A 58 31.27 28.74 -8.53
N VAL A 59 32.54 28.36 -8.65
CA VAL A 59 32.95 27.14 -9.38
C VAL A 59 32.47 25.87 -8.66
N LEU A 60 32.53 25.83 -7.32
CA LEU A 60 32.00 24.72 -6.53
C LEU A 60 30.48 24.59 -6.67
N LEU A 61 29.74 25.70 -6.71
CA LEU A 61 28.30 25.70 -6.97
C LEU A 61 28.01 25.18 -8.39
N LEU A 62 28.74 25.64 -9.40
CA LEU A 62 28.57 25.17 -10.78
C LEU A 62 28.85 23.66 -10.93
N LEU A 63 29.93 23.16 -10.31
CA LEU A 63 30.25 21.73 -10.30
C LEU A 63 29.26 20.90 -9.46
N GLY A 64 28.77 21.46 -8.35
CA GLY A 64 27.73 20.84 -7.52
C GLY A 64 26.40 20.72 -8.27
N TYR A 65 26.00 21.75 -9.01
CA TYR A 65 24.82 21.72 -9.87
C TYR A 65 24.98 20.74 -11.04
N SER A 66 26.14 20.69 -11.71
CA SER A 66 26.37 19.78 -12.83
C SER A 66 26.42 18.30 -12.42
N THR A 67 26.75 18.01 -11.15
CA THR A 67 26.78 16.64 -10.61
C THR A 67 25.48 16.22 -9.92
N GLN A 68 24.65 17.16 -9.46
CA GLN A 68 23.33 16.88 -8.87
C GLN A 68 22.15 16.92 -9.86
N SER A 69 22.31 17.41 -11.10
CA SER A 69 21.19 17.53 -12.05
C SER A 69 20.73 16.20 -12.69
N LYS A 70 21.29 15.06 -12.26
CA LYS A 70 20.81 13.71 -12.62
C LYS A 70 20.51 12.87 -11.38
N ILE A 71 19.89 13.46 -10.35
CA ILE A 71 19.24 12.62 -9.34
C ILE A 71 17.99 12.02 -10.01
N PRO A 72 17.79 10.68 -10.03
CA PRO A 72 16.71 10.02 -10.75
C PRO A 72 15.40 10.12 -9.96
N PHE A 73 14.97 11.35 -9.66
CA PHE A 73 13.69 11.59 -9.02
C PHE A 73 12.54 11.26 -9.98
N GLY A 74 12.70 11.51 -11.28
CA GLY A 74 11.65 11.24 -12.28
C GLY A 74 11.30 9.76 -12.46
N SER A 75 12.29 8.85 -12.46
CA SER A 75 12.03 7.42 -12.65
C SER A 75 11.36 6.81 -11.42
N LYS A 76 11.85 7.13 -10.22
CA LYS A 76 11.26 6.61 -8.97
C LYS A 76 9.85 7.11 -8.73
N ILE A 77 9.51 8.33 -9.15
CA ILE A 77 8.15 8.86 -9.05
C ILE A 77 7.22 8.14 -10.04
N ALA A 78 7.69 7.85 -11.26
CA ALA A 78 6.93 7.09 -12.23
C ALA A 78 6.66 5.65 -11.74
N ASP A 79 7.68 4.99 -11.20
CA ASP A 79 7.56 3.63 -10.65
C ASP A 79 6.57 3.58 -9.47
N ILE A 80 6.66 4.53 -8.52
CA ILE A 80 5.71 4.63 -7.40
C ILE A 80 4.29 4.91 -7.89
N SER A 81 4.12 5.75 -8.93
CA SER A 81 2.80 6.05 -9.48
C SER A 81 2.15 4.84 -10.16
N ALA A 82 2.95 4.02 -10.85
CA ALA A 82 2.48 2.79 -11.48
C ALA A 82 2.07 1.74 -10.44
N GLU A 83 2.86 1.57 -9.37
CA GLU A 83 2.51 0.69 -8.26
C GLU A 83 1.22 1.15 -7.55
N GLN A 84 1.04 2.46 -7.33
CA GLN A 84 -0.19 2.99 -6.74
C GLN A 84 -1.43 2.77 -7.62
N GLN A 85 -1.29 2.88 -8.95
CA GLN A 85 -2.38 2.62 -9.86
C GLN A 85 -2.76 1.14 -9.87
N ALA A 86 -1.76 0.24 -9.92
CA ALA A 86 -2.00 -1.21 -9.85
C ALA A 86 -2.71 -1.62 -8.55
N ILE A 87 -2.36 -1.02 -7.40
CA ILE A 87 -3.03 -1.27 -6.13
C ILE A 87 -4.48 -0.77 -6.14
N LYS A 88 -4.76 0.37 -6.76
CA LYS A 88 -6.14 0.90 -6.89
C LYS A 88 -7.00 -0.02 -7.74
N ASP A 89 -6.48 -0.44 -8.89
CA ASP A 89 -7.21 -1.32 -9.81
C ASP A 89 -7.49 -2.69 -9.16
N HIS A 90 -6.53 -3.23 -8.41
CA HIS A 90 -6.71 -4.47 -7.64
C HIS A 90 -7.73 -4.33 -6.51
N LYS A 91 -7.75 -3.18 -5.81
CA LYS A 91 -8.77 -2.91 -4.77
C LYS A 91 -10.17 -2.82 -5.35
N LEU A 92 -10.33 -2.12 -6.48
CA LEU A 92 -11.61 -1.99 -7.16
C LEU A 92 -12.13 -3.35 -7.64
N ALA A 93 -11.24 -4.22 -8.14
CA ALA A 93 -11.62 -5.57 -8.54
C ALA A 93 -12.13 -6.41 -7.36
N ILE A 94 -11.43 -6.38 -6.22
CA ILE A 94 -11.86 -7.09 -5.00
C ILE A 94 -13.20 -6.55 -4.48
N GLU A 95 -13.38 -5.23 -4.48
CA GLU A 95 -14.62 -4.62 -4.01
C GLU A 95 -15.81 -4.98 -4.92
N ALA A 96 -15.61 -4.98 -6.24
CA ALA A 96 -16.63 -5.43 -7.18
C ALA A 96 -16.97 -6.92 -7.02
N GLU A 97 -15.98 -7.78 -6.76
CA GLU A 97 -16.20 -9.20 -6.49
C GLU A 97 -16.96 -9.44 -5.18
N LYS A 98 -16.64 -8.67 -4.13
CA LYS A 98 -17.36 -8.72 -2.86
C LYS A 98 -18.82 -8.30 -3.01
N VAL A 99 -19.08 -7.16 -3.66
CA VAL A 99 -20.45 -6.69 -3.91
C VAL A 99 -21.23 -7.71 -4.73
N ALA A 100 -20.62 -8.30 -5.77
CA ALA A 100 -21.28 -9.32 -6.58
C ALA A 100 -21.54 -10.64 -5.81
N THR A 101 -20.73 -10.95 -4.79
CA THR A 101 -20.95 -12.11 -3.92
C THR A 101 -22.03 -11.83 -2.88
N GLU A 102 -22.03 -10.65 -2.27
CA GLU A 102 -23.06 -10.20 -1.32
C GLU A 102 -24.43 -10.14 -2.01
N GLU A 103 -24.53 -9.57 -3.21
CA GLU A 103 -25.80 -9.50 -3.95
C GLU A 103 -26.34 -10.89 -4.33
N LYS A 104 -25.46 -11.86 -4.62
CA LYS A 104 -25.86 -13.25 -4.86
C LYS A 104 -26.34 -13.93 -3.59
N ASP A 105 -25.63 -13.75 -2.48
CA ASP A 105 -26.03 -14.30 -1.19
C ASP A 105 -27.38 -13.74 -0.75
N ASP A 106 -27.63 -12.44 -0.95
CA ASP A 106 -28.91 -11.82 -0.64
C ASP A 106 -30.04 -12.39 -1.51
N GLN A 107 -29.81 -12.58 -2.81
CA GLN A 107 -30.78 -13.24 -3.70
C GLN A 107 -31.10 -14.68 -3.28
N ILE A 108 -30.09 -15.44 -2.83
CA ILE A 108 -30.28 -16.81 -2.35
C ILE A 108 -31.07 -16.80 -1.04
N LYS A 109 -30.76 -15.89 -0.10
CA LYS A 109 -31.50 -15.74 1.16
C LYS A 109 -32.97 -15.39 0.92
N ASP A 110 -33.26 -14.48 0.00
CA ASP A 110 -34.63 -14.12 -0.37
C ASP A 110 -35.39 -15.32 -0.95
N GLN A 111 -34.73 -16.15 -1.78
CA GLN A 111 -35.33 -17.38 -2.31
C GLN A 111 -35.60 -18.42 -1.21
N LEU A 112 -34.65 -18.61 -0.30
CA LEU A 112 -34.80 -19.54 0.82
C LEU A 112 -35.91 -19.07 1.78
N GLU A 113 -36.01 -17.79 2.07
CA GLU A 113 -37.07 -17.25 2.93
C GLU A 113 -38.46 -17.40 2.28
N ALA A 114 -38.58 -17.09 0.99
CA ALA A 114 -39.82 -17.31 0.24
C ALA A 114 -40.21 -18.81 0.20
N ALA A 115 -39.23 -19.72 0.11
CA ALA A 115 -39.46 -21.15 0.19
C ALA A 115 -39.95 -21.58 1.58
N LEU A 116 -39.42 -20.98 2.66
CA LEU A 116 -39.88 -21.23 4.01
C LEU A 116 -41.30 -20.71 4.24
N ASP A 117 -41.65 -19.54 3.70
CA ASP A 117 -43.02 -19.00 3.72
C ASP A 117 -44.01 -19.93 3.00
N VAL A 118 -43.62 -20.48 1.85
CA VAL A 118 -44.41 -21.50 1.14
C VAL A 118 -44.61 -22.73 2.02
N ALA A 119 -43.54 -23.23 2.64
CA ALA A 119 -43.65 -24.38 3.51
C ALA A 119 -44.53 -24.13 4.74
N ASP A 120 -44.45 -22.96 5.37
CA ASP A 120 -45.31 -22.61 6.51
C ASP A 120 -46.79 -22.51 6.09
N SER A 121 -47.06 -21.93 4.92
CA SER A 121 -48.42 -21.86 4.36
C SER A 121 -49.01 -23.24 4.07
N GLU A 122 -48.19 -24.17 3.57
CA GLU A 122 -48.58 -25.55 3.28
C GLU A 122 -48.71 -26.41 4.55
N LEU A 123 -48.06 -26.00 5.65
CA LEU A 123 -48.08 -26.71 6.92
C LEU A 123 -49.51 -26.74 7.49
N GLY A 124 -50.28 -25.66 7.30
CA GLY A 124 -51.70 -25.61 7.62
C GLY A 124 -52.52 -26.63 6.82
N VAL A 125 -52.21 -26.84 5.55
CA VAL A 125 -52.92 -27.80 4.68
C VAL A 125 -52.61 -29.24 5.10
N VAL A 126 -51.36 -29.55 5.40
CA VAL A 126 -50.93 -30.91 5.78
C VAL A 126 -51.41 -31.27 7.18
N VAL A 127 -51.23 -30.40 8.17
CA VAL A 127 -51.53 -30.70 9.58
C VAL A 127 -53.04 -30.62 9.88
N ILE A 128 -53.77 -29.68 9.27
CA ILE A 128 -55.19 -29.47 9.57
C ILE A 128 -56.09 -30.32 8.66
N GLU A 129 -55.76 -30.45 7.37
CA GLU A 129 -56.61 -31.18 6.41
C GLU A 129 -56.17 -32.62 6.17
N ASN A 130 -55.04 -33.06 6.76
CA ASN A 130 -54.47 -34.40 6.63
C ASN A 130 -54.25 -34.82 5.16
N LYS A 131 -53.84 -33.86 4.33
CA LYS A 131 -53.53 -34.04 2.91
C LYS A 131 -52.02 -34.06 2.69
N VAL A 132 -51.57 -34.77 1.67
CA VAL A 132 -50.16 -34.71 1.22
C VAL A 132 -49.95 -33.39 0.48
N SER A 133 -48.92 -32.62 0.86
CA SER A 133 -48.57 -31.40 0.12
C SER A 133 -48.16 -31.77 -1.32
N THR A 134 -48.70 -31.02 -2.27
CA THR A 134 -48.34 -31.17 -3.70
C THR A 134 -47.15 -30.31 -4.09
N ILE A 135 -46.76 -29.37 -3.22
CA ILE A 135 -45.71 -28.37 -3.46
C ILE A 135 -44.44 -28.75 -2.71
N VAL A 136 -44.55 -29.11 -1.43
CA VAL A 136 -43.41 -29.48 -0.57
C VAL A 136 -43.09 -30.96 -0.76
N THR A 137 -42.26 -31.26 -1.77
CA THR A 137 -41.82 -32.62 -2.13
C THR A 137 -40.37 -32.89 -1.73
N LYS A 138 -39.89 -34.13 -1.88
CA LYS A 138 -38.47 -34.47 -1.65
C LYS A 138 -37.52 -33.74 -2.61
N GLU A 139 -37.97 -33.51 -3.84
CA GLU A 139 -37.21 -32.79 -4.87
C GLU A 139 -37.08 -31.31 -4.49
N TRP A 140 -38.17 -30.71 -4.01
CA TRP A 140 -38.18 -29.36 -3.48
C TRP A 140 -37.18 -29.16 -2.31
N PHE A 141 -37.07 -30.13 -1.39
CA PHE A 141 -36.06 -30.06 -0.33
C PHE A 141 -34.63 -30.14 -0.88
N ALA A 142 -34.38 -30.98 -1.89
CA ALA A 142 -33.05 -31.09 -2.49
C ALA A 142 -32.63 -29.79 -3.19
N GLU A 143 -33.56 -29.13 -3.88
CA GLU A 143 -33.33 -27.84 -4.53
C GLU A 143 -33.00 -26.73 -3.53
N ASN A 144 -33.78 -26.62 -2.44
CA ASN A 144 -33.52 -25.61 -1.40
C ASN A 144 -32.25 -25.90 -0.59
N GLN A 145 -31.90 -27.18 -0.39
CA GLN A 145 -30.65 -27.53 0.27
C GLN A 145 -29.43 -27.18 -0.60
N GLN A 146 -29.53 -27.40 -1.92
CA GLN A 146 -28.51 -26.97 -2.87
C GLN A 146 -28.36 -25.44 -2.92
N LEU A 147 -29.45 -24.68 -2.73
CA LEU A 147 -29.40 -23.22 -2.62
C LEU A 147 -28.72 -22.78 -1.32
N SER A 148 -29.04 -23.41 -0.18
CA SER A 148 -28.36 -23.15 1.10
C SER A 148 -26.84 -23.40 1.01
N ASP A 149 -26.43 -24.50 0.37
CA ASP A 149 -25.02 -24.86 0.19
C ASP A 149 -24.21 -23.83 -0.63
N GLN A 150 -24.88 -22.96 -1.40
CA GLN A 150 -24.25 -21.91 -2.20
C GLN A 150 -23.99 -20.61 -1.42
N LEU A 151 -24.54 -20.46 -0.21
CA LEU A 151 -24.30 -19.29 0.63
C LEU A 151 -22.83 -19.20 1.05
N SER A 152 -22.23 -18.01 0.94
CA SER A 152 -20.84 -17.80 1.32
C SER A 152 -20.62 -17.80 2.85
N ASP A 153 -21.65 -17.44 3.62
CA ASP A 153 -21.63 -17.43 5.08
C ASP A 153 -22.01 -18.80 5.68
N ASP A 154 -21.08 -19.42 6.38
CA ASP A 154 -21.26 -20.72 7.04
C ASP A 154 -22.35 -20.68 8.13
N ILE A 155 -22.52 -19.54 8.83
CA ILE A 155 -23.55 -19.40 9.87
C ILE A 155 -24.94 -19.39 9.23
N ALA A 156 -25.10 -18.63 8.15
CA ALA A 156 -26.36 -18.59 7.40
C ALA A 156 -26.70 -19.97 6.81
N ARG A 157 -25.70 -20.66 6.26
CA ARG A 157 -25.86 -22.02 5.72
C ARG A 157 -26.37 -23.01 6.79
N GLU A 158 -25.78 -22.97 7.99
CA GLU A 158 -26.20 -23.83 9.10
C GLU A 158 -27.63 -23.52 9.56
N ASP A 159 -27.98 -22.23 9.70
CA ASP A 159 -29.32 -21.78 10.10
C ASP A 159 -30.40 -22.25 9.12
N TYR A 160 -30.24 -21.97 7.82
CA TYR A 160 -31.20 -22.42 6.80
C TYR A 160 -31.30 -23.94 6.75
N THR A 161 -30.18 -24.65 6.81
CA THR A 161 -30.19 -26.13 6.83
C THR A 161 -31.01 -26.67 8.01
N SER A 162 -30.84 -26.10 9.20
CA SER A 162 -31.61 -26.49 10.39
C SER A 162 -33.12 -26.20 10.23
N ARG A 163 -33.48 -25.03 9.69
CA ARG A 163 -34.89 -24.66 9.44
C ARG A 163 -35.56 -25.61 8.43
N PHE A 164 -34.89 -25.95 7.33
CA PHE A 164 -35.42 -26.89 6.35
C PHE A 164 -35.49 -28.33 6.89
N GLU A 165 -34.54 -28.76 7.72
CA GLU A 165 -34.63 -30.06 8.41
C GLU A 165 -35.83 -30.15 9.37
N ALA A 166 -36.12 -29.06 10.10
CA ALA A 166 -37.29 -28.99 10.97
C ALA A 166 -38.59 -29.14 10.17
N ILE A 167 -38.70 -28.47 9.02
CA ILE A 167 -39.87 -28.57 8.12
C ILE A 167 -39.99 -29.98 7.54
N LYS A 168 -38.88 -30.59 7.12
CA LYS A 168 -38.84 -31.95 6.56
C LYS A 168 -39.54 -32.98 7.46
N TYR A 169 -39.44 -32.82 8.78
CA TYR A 169 -40.10 -33.67 9.76
C TYR A 169 -41.64 -33.66 9.65
N TYR A 170 -42.23 -32.52 9.27
CA TYR A 170 -43.69 -32.36 9.18
C TYR A 170 -44.27 -32.88 7.86
N PHE A 171 -43.50 -32.86 6.77
CA PHE A 171 -43.99 -33.18 5.43
C PHE A 171 -43.65 -34.59 4.94
N LEU A 172 -42.59 -35.22 5.45
CA LEU A 172 -42.10 -36.52 4.99
C LEU A 172 -42.26 -37.67 6.00
N ARG A 173 -43.11 -37.48 7.01
CA ARG A 173 -43.47 -38.52 7.99
C ARG A 173 -44.67 -39.33 7.53
#